data_AF-A0A9D8I239-F1
#
_entry.id   AF-A0A9D8I239-F1
#
_cell.length_a   1.000
_cell.length_b   1.000
_cell.length_c   1.000
_cell.angle_alpha   90.00
_cell.angle_beta   90.00
_cell.angle_gamma   90.00
#
_symmetry.space_group_name_H-M   'P 1'
#
loop_
_entity.id
_entity.type
_entity.pdbx_description
1 polymer ?
#
loop_
_entity_poly.entity_id
_entity_poly.type
_entity_poly.pdbx_seq_one_letter_code
_entity_poly.pdbx_strand_id
1 'polypeptide(L)'
;MTSRHRLTVADLARLKGQRQLTMLRIFTIDEAAAAEEAGIDIASAPPELVSDPRYREVAPSLFTLTGRSHLEAGSTDDHLRWAGAMLLAGADCIYCSGSMDRVEHLAKEYIPVVGHVGLVPSRAGWTGGFKAVGKTADEALRVYDECVALENAGAIAAEIEVVPPEVATEISRRLKRLSLWSMGSGAGCDAQYLFAMDILGDFSNRELSGIAHVPRHSKVYRDFAAEYERLQHERVAAFTEYRLDVESGNFPAEEHLVPMKPGEW
;
A
#
# COMPACT_ATOMS: atom_id res chain seq x y z
N MET A 1 -26.47 -4.65 1.82
CA MET A 1 -25.08 -5.15 1.74
C MET A 1 -24.72 -5.74 3.08
N THR A 2 -24.24 -6.98 3.13
CA THR A 2 -23.72 -7.59 4.37
C THR A 2 -22.52 -6.77 4.83
N SER A 3 -22.61 -6.18 6.03
CA SER A 3 -21.49 -5.46 6.65
C SER A 3 -20.27 -6.39 6.69
N ARG A 4 -19.21 -6.03 5.96
CA ARG A 4 -17.92 -6.72 6.06
C ARG A 4 -17.33 -6.39 7.41
N HIS A 5 -16.86 -7.41 8.11
CA HIS A 5 -16.16 -7.26 9.38
C HIS A 5 -14.66 -7.08 9.11
N ARG A 6 -14.01 -6.21 9.89
CA ARG A 6 -12.56 -6.01 9.83
C ARG A 6 -11.82 -7.26 10.28
N LEU A 7 -10.94 -7.80 9.44
CA LEU A 7 -10.16 -8.96 9.85
C LEU A 7 -9.34 -8.66 11.12
N THR A 8 -9.12 -9.67 11.93
CA THR A 8 -8.21 -9.64 13.08
C THR A 8 -6.98 -10.49 12.79
N VAL A 9 -5.95 -10.38 13.63
CA VAL A 9 -4.79 -11.29 13.57
C VAL A 9 -5.22 -12.77 13.68
N ALA A 10 -6.24 -13.06 14.49
CA ALA A 10 -6.80 -14.41 14.61
C ALA A 10 -7.52 -14.86 13.33
N ASP A 11 -8.19 -13.95 12.63
CA ASP A 11 -8.80 -14.25 11.32
C ASP A 11 -7.74 -14.58 10.28
N LEU A 12 -6.67 -13.79 10.21
CA LEU A 12 -5.54 -14.04 9.29
C LEU A 12 -4.91 -15.42 9.56
N ALA A 13 -4.66 -15.75 10.83
CA ALA A 13 -4.12 -17.05 11.20
C ALA A 13 -5.03 -18.22 10.81
N ARG A 14 -6.36 -18.05 10.91
CA ARG A 14 -7.34 -19.06 10.47
C ARG A 14 -7.40 -19.19 8.95
N LEU A 15 -7.31 -18.07 8.24
CA LEU A 15 -7.45 -18.04 6.78
C LEU A 15 -6.20 -18.53 6.04
N LYS A 16 -5.03 -18.59 6.70
CA LYS A 16 -3.80 -19.15 6.14
C LYS A 16 -4.05 -20.50 5.46
N GLY A 17 -3.66 -20.62 4.20
CA GLY A 17 -3.84 -21.82 3.38
C GLY A 17 -5.30 -22.17 3.01
N GLN A 18 -6.31 -21.41 3.42
CA GLN A 18 -7.73 -21.67 3.08
C GLN A 18 -8.18 -20.92 1.83
N ARG A 19 -7.81 -19.64 1.73
CA ARG A 19 -8.03 -18.81 0.55
C ARG A 19 -6.94 -17.75 0.45
N GLN A 20 -6.78 -17.21 -0.75
CA GLN A 20 -5.90 -16.08 -0.98
C GLN A 20 -6.63 -14.76 -0.67
N LEU A 21 -5.99 -13.90 0.13
CA LEU A 21 -6.45 -12.56 0.44
C LEU A 21 -6.00 -11.56 -0.62
N THR A 22 -6.77 -10.49 -0.79
CA THR A 22 -6.42 -9.35 -1.65
C THR A 22 -5.76 -8.25 -0.83
N MET A 23 -4.64 -7.72 -1.32
CA MET A 23 -3.89 -6.66 -0.65
C MET A 23 -3.51 -5.55 -1.63
N LEU A 24 -3.76 -4.29 -1.26
CA LEU A 24 -3.40 -3.12 -2.06
C LEU A 24 -2.55 -2.10 -1.31
N ARG A 25 -1.55 -1.52 -1.97
CA ARG A 25 -0.88 -0.30 -1.51
C ARG A 25 -1.72 0.88 -1.97
N ILE A 26 -2.28 1.63 -1.02
CA ILE A 26 -3.09 2.83 -1.27
C ILE A 26 -2.43 4.07 -0.68
N PHE A 27 -2.80 5.24 -1.20
CA PHE A 27 -2.18 6.55 -0.91
C PHE A 27 -3.21 7.65 -0.61
N THR A 28 -4.47 7.50 -1.03
CA THR A 28 -5.51 8.54 -0.85
C THR A 28 -6.75 8.01 -0.13
N ILE A 29 -7.57 8.94 0.38
CA ILE A 29 -8.88 8.63 0.98
C ILE A 29 -9.84 8.04 -0.06
N ASP A 30 -9.80 8.52 -1.30
CA ASP A 30 -10.64 7.99 -2.38
C ASP A 30 -10.24 6.56 -2.74
N GLU A 31 -8.94 6.25 -2.75
CA GLU A 31 -8.46 4.87 -2.93
C GLU A 31 -8.84 3.97 -1.76
N ALA A 32 -8.82 4.48 -0.52
CA ALA A 32 -9.28 3.74 0.67
C ALA A 32 -10.77 3.41 0.58
N ALA A 33 -11.60 4.39 0.23
CA ALA A 33 -13.04 4.22 0.03
C ALA A 33 -13.33 3.21 -1.10
N ALA A 34 -12.63 3.35 -2.23
CA ALA A 34 -12.79 2.43 -3.36
C ALA A 34 -12.34 1.00 -3.01
N ALA A 35 -11.26 0.82 -2.25
CA ALA A 35 -10.79 -0.48 -1.81
C ALA A 35 -11.79 -1.16 -0.85
N GLU A 36 -12.36 -0.40 0.08
CA GLU A 36 -13.42 -0.87 0.97
C GLU A 36 -14.65 -1.34 0.18
N GLU A 37 -15.15 -0.49 -0.73
CA GLU A 37 -16.33 -0.80 -1.56
C GLU A 37 -16.09 -2.00 -2.48
N ALA A 38 -14.89 -2.12 -3.05
CA ALA A 38 -14.50 -3.23 -3.92
C ALA A 38 -14.32 -4.57 -3.18
N GLY A 39 -14.31 -4.58 -1.85
CA GLY A 39 -14.15 -5.81 -1.11
C GLY A 39 -12.70 -6.23 -0.87
N ILE A 40 -11.73 -5.32 -0.91
CA ILE A 40 -10.31 -5.62 -0.64
C ILE A 40 -10.14 -6.08 0.81
N ASP A 41 -9.29 -7.08 1.07
CA ASP A 41 -9.10 -7.64 2.42
C ASP A 41 -8.09 -6.83 3.24
N ILE A 42 -6.96 -6.44 2.64
CA ILE A 42 -5.81 -5.82 3.32
C ILE A 42 -5.41 -4.53 2.58
N ALA A 43 -5.10 -3.47 3.31
CA ALA A 43 -4.52 -2.25 2.76
C ALA A 43 -3.16 -1.93 3.38
N SER A 44 -2.17 -1.66 2.55
CA SER A 44 -0.91 -1.03 2.96
C SER A 44 -1.00 0.47 2.71
N ALA A 45 -1.05 1.27 3.77
CA ALA A 45 -1.30 2.71 3.73
C ALA A 45 -0.15 3.51 4.36
N PRO A 46 0.18 4.71 3.82
CA PRO A 46 1.18 5.56 4.46
C PRO A 46 0.66 6.07 5.81
N PRO A 47 1.55 6.41 6.76
CA PRO A 47 1.16 6.85 8.10
C PRO A 47 0.22 8.05 8.12
N GLU A 48 0.39 8.96 7.16
CA GLU A 48 -0.42 10.17 7.00
C GLU A 48 -1.85 9.83 6.63
N LEU A 49 -2.05 8.81 5.79
CA LEU A 49 -3.39 8.33 5.41
C LEU A 49 -4.07 7.62 6.57
N VAL A 50 -3.35 6.75 7.27
CA VAL A 50 -3.90 6.02 8.43
C VAL A 50 -4.32 6.99 9.54
N SER A 51 -3.58 8.09 9.71
CA SER A 51 -3.86 9.10 10.72
C SER A 51 -4.91 10.13 10.30
N ASP A 52 -5.40 10.10 9.05
CA ASP A 52 -6.48 10.98 8.60
C ASP A 52 -7.78 10.59 9.33
N PRO A 53 -8.47 11.52 10.00
CA PRO A 53 -9.71 11.23 10.75
C PRO A 53 -10.80 10.54 9.93
N ARG A 54 -10.82 10.74 8.61
CA ARG A 54 -11.80 10.15 7.70
C ARG A 54 -11.48 8.70 7.33
N TYR A 55 -10.24 8.24 7.54
CA TYR A 55 -9.77 6.95 7.04
C TYR A 55 -10.66 5.79 7.51
N ARG A 56 -10.93 5.71 8.82
CA ARG A 56 -11.79 4.65 9.37
C ARG A 56 -13.28 4.88 9.15
N GLU A 57 -13.70 6.07 8.74
CA GLU A 57 -15.07 6.33 8.30
C GLU A 57 -15.32 5.73 6.91
N VAL A 58 -14.36 5.87 5.99
CA VAL A 58 -14.50 5.38 4.60
C VAL A 58 -14.02 3.93 4.41
N ALA A 59 -13.11 3.44 5.26
CA ALA A 59 -12.55 2.09 5.20
C ALA A 59 -12.64 1.36 6.56
N PRO A 60 -13.86 1.11 7.06
CA PRO A 60 -14.08 0.50 8.37
C PRO A 60 -13.68 -0.99 8.44
N SER A 61 -13.62 -1.72 7.32
CA SER A 61 -13.36 -3.17 7.30
C SER A 61 -12.01 -3.59 6.70
N LEU A 62 -11.26 -2.69 6.05
CA LEU A 62 -9.90 -2.98 5.62
C LEU A 62 -8.99 -3.34 6.81
N PHE A 63 -8.24 -4.44 6.69
CA PHE A 63 -7.13 -4.74 7.60
C PHE A 63 -5.91 -3.91 7.18
N THR A 64 -5.53 -2.95 8.01
CA THR A 64 -4.60 -1.88 7.62
C THR A 64 -3.19 -2.12 8.15
N LEU A 65 -2.27 -2.35 7.22
CA LEU A 65 -0.83 -2.29 7.42
C LEU A 65 -0.33 -0.85 7.24
N THR A 66 0.52 -0.38 8.16
CA THR A 66 1.37 0.79 7.92
C THR A 66 2.76 0.52 8.43
N GLY A 67 3.77 1.24 7.95
CA GLY A 67 5.14 0.99 8.39
C GLY A 67 6.13 2.04 7.98
N ARG A 68 7.33 1.85 8.51
CA ARG A 68 8.56 2.54 8.14
C ARG A 68 9.60 1.50 7.81
N SER A 69 10.49 1.81 6.87
CA SER A 69 11.68 1.00 6.69
C SER A 69 12.58 1.11 7.93
N HIS A 70 13.48 0.15 8.12
CA HIS A 70 14.47 0.22 9.19
C HIS A 70 15.37 1.47 9.13
N LEU A 71 15.44 2.14 7.97
CA LEU A 71 16.19 3.39 7.78
C LEU A 71 15.46 4.61 8.38
N GLU A 72 14.13 4.54 8.50
CA GLU A 72 13.26 5.63 8.97
C GLU A 72 12.74 5.41 10.40
N ALA A 73 12.80 4.16 10.87
CA ALA A 73 12.21 3.73 12.14
C ALA A 73 13.03 4.11 13.39
N GLY A 74 14.27 4.61 13.24
CA GLY A 74 15.13 4.99 14.36
C GLY A 74 15.59 3.79 15.22
N SER A 75 15.76 3.98 16.53
CA SER A 75 16.07 2.88 17.46
C SER A 75 14.89 1.90 17.59
N THR A 76 15.09 0.75 18.24
CA THR A 76 14.01 -0.21 18.47
C THR A 76 12.89 0.40 19.33
N ASP A 77 13.25 1.18 20.35
CA ASP A 77 12.28 1.87 21.23
C ASP A 77 11.53 2.99 20.49
N ASP A 78 12.19 3.70 19.58
CA ASP A 78 11.54 4.70 18.73
C ASP A 78 10.49 4.04 17.83
N HIS A 79 10.82 2.87 17.28
CA HIS A 79 9.90 2.11 16.45
C HIS A 79 8.71 1.58 17.25
N LEU A 80 8.94 1.10 18.48
CA LEU A 80 7.85 0.66 19.37
C LEU A 80 6.90 1.81 19.71
N ARG A 81 7.44 2.98 20.07
CA ARG A 81 6.63 4.17 20.37
C ARG A 81 5.80 4.59 19.16
N TRP A 82 6.43 4.59 17.98
CA TRP A 82 5.76 4.94 16.72
C TRP A 82 4.67 3.90 16.35
N ALA A 83 4.96 2.61 16.49
CA ALA A 83 4.00 1.53 16.27
C ALA A 83 2.75 1.68 17.14
N GLY A 84 2.92 1.95 18.43
CA GLY A 84 1.80 2.20 19.34
C GLY A 84 0.94 3.39 18.91
N ALA A 85 1.56 4.49 18.48
CA ALA A 85 0.83 5.64 17.96
C ALA A 85 0.01 5.31 16.71
N MET A 86 0.55 4.49 15.79
CA MET A 86 -0.16 4.08 14.57
C MET A 86 -1.31 3.11 14.85
N LEU A 87 -1.15 2.18 15.79
CA LEU A 87 -2.26 1.31 16.20
C LEU A 87 -3.40 2.12 16.83
N LEU A 88 -3.08 3.12 17.65
CA LEU A 88 -4.07 4.03 18.23
C LEU A 88 -4.73 4.93 17.17
N ALA A 89 -4.00 5.32 16.13
CA ALA A 89 -4.55 6.06 14.99
C ALA A 89 -5.45 5.20 14.09
N GLY A 90 -5.38 3.88 14.23
CA GLY A 90 -6.26 2.95 13.56
C GLY A 90 -5.56 2.00 12.59
N ALA A 91 -4.25 1.81 12.62
CA ALA A 91 -3.60 0.66 11.97
C ALA A 91 -3.97 -0.65 12.70
N ASP A 92 -3.98 -1.77 11.98
CA ASP A 92 -4.17 -3.10 12.56
C ASP A 92 -2.85 -3.89 12.68
N CYS A 93 -1.83 -3.53 11.89
CA CYS A 93 -0.50 -4.12 11.97
C CYS A 93 0.61 -3.18 11.46
N ILE A 94 1.85 -3.54 11.79
CA ILE A 94 3.04 -2.72 11.54
C ILE A 94 4.03 -3.44 10.63
N TYR A 95 4.38 -2.82 9.50
CA TYR A 95 5.45 -3.29 8.64
C TYR A 95 6.83 -2.97 9.23
N CYS A 96 7.72 -3.96 9.23
CA CYS A 96 9.08 -3.83 9.73
C CYS A 96 10.08 -4.58 8.84
N SER A 97 10.94 -3.84 8.13
CA SER A 97 12.05 -4.40 7.33
C SER A 97 13.37 -4.54 8.09
N GLY A 98 13.33 -4.40 9.42
CA GLY A 98 14.50 -4.41 10.30
C GLY A 98 15.04 -5.80 10.65
N SER A 99 15.90 -5.85 11.66
CA SER A 99 16.47 -7.10 12.17
C SER A 99 15.41 -7.98 12.85
N MET A 100 15.70 -9.28 12.98
CA MET A 100 14.85 -10.22 13.71
C MET A 100 14.68 -9.80 15.17
N ASP A 101 15.74 -9.29 15.83
CA ASP A 101 15.66 -8.77 17.20
C ASP A 101 14.63 -7.64 17.33
N ARG A 102 14.52 -6.78 16.30
CA ARG A 102 13.54 -5.69 16.29
C ARG A 102 12.13 -6.22 16.09
N VAL A 103 11.94 -7.18 15.18
CA VAL A 103 10.65 -7.87 14.99
C VAL A 103 10.22 -8.53 16.29
N GLU A 104 11.13 -9.26 16.94
CA GLU A 104 10.88 -9.94 18.21
C GLU A 104 10.54 -8.97 19.34
N HIS A 105 11.26 -7.86 19.44
CA HIS A 105 10.98 -6.83 20.45
C HIS A 105 9.57 -6.26 20.31
N LEU A 106 9.17 -5.89 19.09
CA LEU A 106 7.81 -5.38 18.83
C LEU A 106 6.74 -6.45 19.10
N ALA A 107 6.96 -7.68 18.63
CA ALA A 107 6.02 -8.78 18.80
C ALA A 107 5.81 -9.17 20.27
N LYS A 108 6.86 -9.07 21.11
CA LYS A 108 6.77 -9.31 22.56
C LYS A 108 5.87 -8.30 23.27
N GLU A 109 5.75 -7.09 22.73
CA GLU A 109 4.82 -6.05 23.19
C GLU A 109 3.43 -6.16 22.52
N TYR A 110 3.11 -7.31 21.94
CA TYR A 110 1.84 -7.60 21.28
C TYR A 110 1.52 -6.71 20.06
N ILE A 111 2.53 -6.06 19.48
CA ILE A 111 2.39 -5.37 18.20
C ILE A 111 2.29 -6.43 17.09
N PRO A 112 1.24 -6.43 16.24
CA PRO A 112 1.18 -7.34 15.10
C PRO A 112 2.19 -6.91 14.03
N VAL A 113 3.30 -7.63 13.90
CA VAL A 113 4.39 -7.26 12.98
C VAL A 113 4.30 -8.03 11.67
N VAL A 114 4.48 -7.31 10.57
CA VAL A 114 4.65 -7.88 9.22
C VAL A 114 6.10 -7.66 8.77
N GLY A 115 6.82 -8.76 8.54
CA GLY A 115 8.20 -8.72 8.03
C GLY A 115 8.26 -8.61 6.50
N HIS A 116 9.46 -8.70 5.95
CA HIS A 116 9.67 -8.72 4.50
C HIS A 116 10.88 -9.61 4.16
N VAL A 117 10.71 -10.53 3.21
CA VAL A 117 11.74 -11.45 2.69
C VAL A 117 11.82 -11.41 1.16
N GLY A 118 12.90 -11.93 0.58
CA GLY A 118 13.13 -11.88 -0.86
C GLY A 118 13.73 -10.54 -1.29
N LEU A 119 13.22 -9.93 -2.36
CA LEU A 119 13.64 -8.60 -2.78
C LEU A 119 13.06 -7.55 -1.83
N VAL A 120 13.84 -7.07 -0.88
CA VAL A 120 13.39 -6.02 0.05
C VAL A 120 13.92 -4.67 -0.45
N PRO A 121 13.09 -3.72 -0.90
CA PRO A 121 13.56 -2.49 -1.55
C PRO A 121 14.59 -1.70 -0.72
N SER A 122 14.34 -1.53 0.58
CA SER A 122 15.25 -0.85 1.51
C SER A 122 16.60 -1.58 1.71
N ARG A 123 16.73 -2.82 1.25
CA ARG A 123 17.94 -3.64 1.29
C ARG A 123 18.44 -4.03 -0.10
N ALA A 124 17.94 -3.40 -1.17
CA ALA A 124 18.25 -3.79 -2.55
C ALA A 124 19.75 -3.79 -2.88
N GLY A 125 20.58 -3.01 -2.16
CA GLY A 125 22.04 -3.07 -2.29
C GLY A 125 22.64 -4.46 -2.01
N TRP A 126 22.06 -5.21 -1.07
CA TRP A 126 22.50 -6.56 -0.68
C TRP A 126 22.15 -7.62 -1.73
N THR A 127 21.13 -7.36 -2.56
CA THR A 127 20.71 -8.22 -3.68
C THR A 127 21.29 -7.77 -5.03
N GLY A 128 22.16 -6.75 -5.04
CA GLY A 128 22.73 -6.18 -6.26
C GLY A 128 21.71 -5.46 -7.13
N GLY A 129 20.77 -4.76 -6.50
CA GLY A 129 19.65 -4.03 -7.10
C GLY A 129 18.31 -4.75 -6.97
N PHE A 130 17.31 -4.24 -7.70
CA PHE A 130 15.96 -4.81 -7.79
C PHE A 130 15.95 -6.10 -8.61
N LYS A 131 16.41 -7.19 -8.01
CA LYS A 131 16.59 -8.50 -8.66
C LYS A 131 15.80 -9.57 -7.93
N ALA A 132 15.35 -10.57 -8.69
CA ALA A 132 14.74 -11.76 -8.14
C ALA A 132 15.72 -12.51 -7.23
N VAL A 133 15.21 -13.00 -6.09
CA VAL A 133 15.94 -13.76 -5.07
C VAL A 133 15.35 -15.17 -4.98
N GLY A 134 16.17 -16.20 -4.77
CA GLY A 134 15.68 -17.58 -4.62
C GLY A 134 15.76 -18.41 -5.89
N LYS A 135 16.58 -18.00 -6.88
CA LYS A 135 16.69 -18.68 -8.18
C LYS A 135 17.57 -19.92 -8.15
N THR A 136 18.35 -20.10 -7.09
CA THR A 136 19.16 -21.30 -6.82
C THR A 136 18.68 -21.97 -5.55
N ALA A 137 19.01 -23.25 -5.37
CA ALA A 137 18.63 -24.00 -4.17
C ALA A 137 19.15 -23.32 -2.88
N ASP A 138 20.39 -22.82 -2.90
CA ASP A 138 20.99 -22.12 -1.75
C ASP A 138 20.27 -20.80 -1.45
N GLU A 139 19.91 -20.02 -2.48
CA GLU A 139 19.12 -18.81 -2.28
C GLU A 139 17.71 -19.12 -1.75
N ALA A 140 17.06 -20.15 -2.30
CA ALA A 140 15.73 -20.56 -1.86
C ALA A 140 15.74 -21.02 -0.39
N LEU A 141 16.78 -21.75 0.03
CA LEU A 141 16.96 -22.16 1.41
C LEU A 141 17.17 -20.95 2.34
N ARG A 142 17.94 -19.94 1.92
CA ARG A 142 18.09 -18.69 2.68
C ARG A 142 16.76 -17.96 2.86
N VAL A 143 15.94 -17.85 1.81
CA VAL A 143 14.60 -17.23 1.93
C VAL A 143 13.71 -18.03 2.89
N TYR A 144 13.76 -19.36 2.84
CA TYR A 144 13.05 -20.21 3.79
C TYR A 144 13.51 -19.97 5.24
N ASP A 145 14.82 -19.93 5.48
CA ASP A 145 15.40 -19.70 6.80
C ASP A 145 15.03 -18.31 7.34
N GLU A 146 15.01 -17.28 6.50
CA GLU A 146 14.52 -15.94 6.86
C GLU A 146 13.04 -15.95 7.26
N CYS A 147 12.20 -16.71 6.56
CA CYS A 147 10.79 -16.85 6.92
C CYS A 147 10.62 -17.58 8.26
N VAL A 148 11.39 -18.64 8.49
CA VAL A 148 11.39 -19.36 9.78
C VAL A 148 11.86 -18.44 10.91
N ALA A 149 12.87 -17.61 10.66
CA ALA A 149 13.34 -16.64 11.63
C ALA A 149 12.28 -15.56 11.95
N LEU A 150 11.54 -15.06 10.96
CA LEU A 150 10.40 -14.16 11.18
C LEU A 150 9.28 -14.82 11.98
N GLU A 151 8.93 -16.07 11.64
CA GLU A 151 7.92 -16.84 12.37
C GLU A 151 8.33 -17.04 13.84
N ASN A 152 9.59 -17.36 14.10
CA ASN A 152 10.15 -17.54 15.45
C ASN A 152 10.23 -16.21 16.22
N ALA A 153 10.50 -15.10 15.54
CA ALA A 153 10.47 -13.76 16.12
C ALA A 153 9.04 -13.29 16.46
N GLY A 154 8.00 -14.00 16.02
CA GLY A 154 6.61 -13.67 16.34
C GLY A 154 5.93 -12.74 15.33
N ALA A 155 6.48 -12.58 14.13
CA ALA A 155 5.77 -11.91 13.04
C ALA A 155 4.48 -12.67 12.68
N ILE A 156 3.42 -11.93 12.36
CA ILE A 156 2.12 -12.50 11.96
C ILE A 156 2.08 -12.81 10.46
N ALA A 157 2.85 -12.06 9.67
CA ALA A 157 2.95 -12.21 8.24
C ALA A 157 4.32 -11.72 7.73
N ALA A 158 4.62 -12.03 6.47
CA ALA A 158 5.74 -11.44 5.76
C ALA A 158 5.34 -11.15 4.30
N GLU A 159 5.73 -9.98 3.81
CA GLU A 159 5.78 -9.74 2.37
C GLU A 159 6.89 -10.60 1.77
N ILE A 160 6.58 -11.34 0.70
CA ILE A 160 7.53 -12.13 -0.07
C ILE A 160 7.58 -11.59 -1.50
N GLU A 161 8.66 -10.88 -1.81
CA GLU A 161 8.75 -10.08 -3.03
C GLU A 161 9.74 -10.70 -4.04
N VAL A 162 9.27 -10.88 -5.28
CA VAL A 162 10.04 -11.37 -6.45
C VAL A 162 10.87 -12.64 -6.15
N VAL A 163 10.22 -13.63 -5.55
CA VAL A 163 10.74 -15.00 -5.33
C VAL A 163 10.11 -15.98 -6.34
N PRO A 164 10.82 -16.99 -6.87
CA PRO A 164 10.21 -17.97 -7.78
C PRO A 164 8.94 -18.61 -7.20
N PRO A 165 7.84 -18.73 -8.00
CA PRO A 165 6.56 -19.23 -7.50
C PRO A 165 6.62 -20.59 -6.82
N GLU A 166 7.42 -21.51 -7.34
CA GLU A 166 7.60 -22.85 -6.77
C GLU A 166 8.25 -22.80 -5.38
N VAL A 167 9.19 -21.87 -5.17
CA VAL A 167 9.84 -21.65 -3.87
C VAL A 167 8.85 -21.03 -2.90
N ALA A 168 8.21 -19.92 -3.28
CA ALA A 168 7.26 -19.23 -2.41
C ALA A 168 6.07 -20.12 -2.00
N THR A 169 5.56 -20.93 -2.93
CA THR A 169 4.48 -21.90 -2.67
C THR A 169 4.92 -22.94 -1.64
N GLU A 170 6.11 -23.52 -1.80
CA GLU A 170 6.61 -24.55 -0.89
C GLU A 170 6.93 -23.99 0.50
N ILE A 171 7.48 -22.77 0.58
CA ILE A 171 7.70 -22.08 1.86
C ILE A 171 6.34 -21.81 2.55
N SER A 172 5.37 -21.24 1.83
CA SER A 172 4.03 -20.94 2.36
C SER A 172 3.37 -22.17 2.99
N ARG A 173 3.52 -23.34 2.35
CA ARG A 173 3.00 -24.64 2.80
C ARG A 173 3.72 -25.18 4.05
N ARG A 174 5.01 -24.89 4.22
CA ARG A 174 5.82 -25.40 5.34
C ARG A 174 5.64 -24.60 6.62
N LEU A 175 5.44 -23.28 6.50
CA LEU A 175 5.21 -22.39 7.62
C LEU A 175 3.85 -22.67 8.26
N LYS A 176 3.79 -22.66 9.60
CA LYS A 176 2.57 -23.05 10.33
C LYS A 176 1.73 -21.85 10.74
N ARG A 177 2.36 -20.71 11.00
CA ARG A 177 1.74 -19.51 11.58
C ARG A 177 1.96 -18.28 10.71
N LEU A 178 3.15 -18.11 10.14
CA LEU A 178 3.48 -16.93 9.34
C LEU A 178 2.71 -16.94 8.01
N SER A 179 1.86 -15.94 7.81
CA SER A 179 1.16 -15.71 6.55
C SER A 179 2.10 -15.07 5.52
N LEU A 180 2.17 -15.59 4.29
CA LEU A 180 3.00 -14.99 3.23
C LEU A 180 2.16 -14.14 2.28
N TRP A 181 2.58 -12.90 2.06
CA TRP A 181 1.89 -11.94 1.18
C TRP A 181 2.75 -11.71 -0.06
N SER A 182 2.34 -12.31 -1.17
CA SER A 182 3.12 -12.34 -2.40
C SER A 182 3.04 -11.03 -3.15
N MET A 183 4.21 -10.48 -3.49
CA MET A 183 4.35 -9.41 -4.48
C MET A 183 5.26 -9.91 -5.60
N GLY A 184 4.65 -10.44 -6.66
CA GLY A 184 5.39 -11.07 -7.76
C GLY A 184 6.07 -12.39 -7.43
N SER A 185 5.59 -13.09 -6.40
CA SER A 185 6.06 -14.43 -5.98
C SER A 185 5.05 -15.54 -6.28
N GLY A 186 4.12 -15.29 -7.20
CA GLY A 186 3.11 -16.26 -7.65
C GLY A 186 1.94 -16.42 -6.68
N ALA A 187 1.01 -17.32 -7.03
CA ALA A 187 -0.29 -17.47 -6.39
C ALA A 187 -0.33 -18.50 -5.24
N GLY A 188 0.79 -19.13 -4.87
CA GLY A 188 0.83 -20.13 -3.79
C GLY A 188 0.96 -19.56 -2.37
N CYS A 189 0.88 -18.24 -2.22
CA CYS A 189 0.94 -17.53 -0.94
C CYS A 189 -0.46 -17.17 -0.42
N ASP A 190 -0.53 -16.72 0.83
CA ASP A 190 -1.78 -16.45 1.56
C ASP A 190 -2.45 -15.13 1.15
N ALA A 191 -1.71 -14.18 0.57
CA ALA A 191 -2.25 -12.97 -0.03
C ALA A 191 -1.56 -12.61 -1.36
N GLN A 192 -2.23 -11.81 -2.20
CA GLN A 192 -1.63 -11.13 -3.36
C GLN A 192 -1.60 -9.63 -3.13
N TYR A 193 -0.42 -9.06 -3.30
CA TYR A 193 -0.15 -7.67 -3.05
C TYR A 193 0.27 -6.95 -4.33
N LEU A 194 -0.39 -5.84 -4.63
CA LEU A 194 -0.04 -4.90 -5.70
C LEU A 194 -0.24 -3.46 -5.24
N PHE A 195 0.34 -2.52 -6.00
CA PHE A 195 0.09 -1.11 -5.78
C PHE A 195 -1.16 -0.65 -6.51
N ALA A 196 -1.98 0.19 -5.88
CA ALA A 196 -3.19 0.73 -6.49
C ALA A 196 -2.86 1.47 -7.81
N MET A 197 -1.77 2.25 -7.82
CA MET A 197 -1.30 2.95 -9.01
C MET A 197 -1.02 2.01 -10.21
N ASP A 198 -0.46 0.82 -9.96
CA ASP A 198 -0.20 -0.16 -11.03
C ASP A 198 -1.50 -0.75 -11.58
N ILE A 199 -2.51 -0.94 -10.71
CA ILE A 199 -3.83 -1.45 -11.10
C ILE A 199 -4.63 -0.38 -11.85
N LEU A 200 -4.56 0.87 -11.40
CA LEU A 200 -5.29 1.99 -11.98
C LEU A 200 -4.64 2.56 -13.24
N GLY A 201 -3.40 2.15 -13.55
CA GLY A 201 -2.63 2.75 -14.64
C GLY A 201 -2.30 4.21 -14.36
N ASP A 202 -2.19 4.57 -13.08
CA ASP A 202 -1.90 5.93 -12.65
C ASP A 202 -0.39 6.13 -12.52
N PHE A 203 0.19 6.71 -13.56
CA PHE A 203 1.62 6.98 -13.63
C PHE A 203 1.98 8.43 -13.31
N SER A 204 1.01 9.25 -12.89
CA SER A 204 1.24 10.66 -12.58
C SER A 204 2.21 10.85 -11.41
N ASN A 205 2.27 9.87 -10.50
CA ASN A 205 3.09 9.86 -9.29
C ASN A 205 4.38 9.02 -9.39
N ARG A 206 4.93 8.80 -10.59
CA ARG A 206 6.14 7.97 -10.79
C ARG A 206 7.38 8.44 -10.01
N GLU A 207 7.43 9.70 -9.61
CA GLU A 207 8.50 10.20 -8.73
C GLU A 207 8.47 9.59 -7.33
N LEU A 208 7.28 9.24 -6.82
CA LEU A 208 7.11 8.62 -5.50
C LEU A 208 7.49 7.13 -5.48
N SER A 209 7.38 6.44 -6.62
CA SER A 209 7.71 5.00 -6.71
C SER A 209 9.15 4.72 -7.13
N GLY A 210 9.88 5.71 -7.69
CA GLY A 210 11.27 5.56 -8.11
C GLY A 210 11.48 4.58 -9.28
N ILE A 211 10.42 4.10 -9.93
CA ILE A 211 10.46 3.10 -11.01
C ILE A 211 9.76 3.66 -12.25
N ALA A 212 10.51 3.76 -13.35
CA ALA A 212 10.06 4.33 -14.62
C ALA A 212 9.16 3.41 -15.46
N HIS A 213 8.88 2.19 -15.00
CA HIS A 213 8.12 1.18 -15.74
C HIS A 213 7.15 0.42 -14.83
N VAL A 214 6.05 -0.05 -15.41
CA VAL A 214 5.13 -0.98 -14.74
C VAL A 214 5.90 -2.26 -14.35
N PRO A 215 5.88 -2.70 -13.08
CA PRO A 215 6.56 -3.94 -12.70
C PRO A 215 5.99 -5.15 -13.44
N ARG A 216 6.85 -6.08 -13.89
CA ARG A 216 6.44 -7.27 -14.66
C ARG A 216 5.35 -8.12 -14.00
N HIS A 217 5.26 -8.02 -12.68
CA HIS A 217 4.38 -8.83 -11.84
C HIS A 217 3.08 -8.12 -11.46
N SER A 218 2.87 -6.91 -11.98
CA SER A 218 1.62 -6.17 -11.84
C SER A 218 0.73 -6.34 -13.07
N LYS A 219 -0.52 -5.88 -12.96
CA LYS A 219 -1.49 -5.87 -14.07
C LYS A 219 -2.31 -4.60 -14.00
N VAL A 220 -2.37 -3.89 -15.13
CA VAL A 220 -3.18 -2.69 -15.31
C VAL A 220 -4.62 -3.09 -15.65
N TYR A 221 -5.59 -2.52 -14.92
CA TYR A 221 -7.02 -2.76 -15.10
C TYR A 221 -7.77 -1.52 -15.60
N ARG A 222 -7.22 -0.32 -15.39
CA ARG A 222 -7.76 0.97 -15.85
C ARG A 222 -6.64 1.85 -16.39
N ASP A 223 -7.00 2.94 -17.06
CA ASP A 223 -6.05 3.91 -17.61
C ASP A 223 -6.35 5.30 -17.03
N PHE A 224 -5.99 5.48 -15.77
CA PHE A 224 -6.17 6.76 -15.09
C PHE A 224 -5.24 7.83 -15.66
N ALA A 225 -4.08 7.44 -16.21
CA ALA A 225 -3.20 8.37 -16.91
C ALA A 225 -3.94 9.06 -18.07
N ALA A 226 -4.64 8.31 -18.93
CA ALA A 226 -5.43 8.88 -20.02
C ALA A 226 -6.59 9.76 -19.51
N GLU A 227 -7.25 9.37 -18.42
CA GLU A 227 -8.32 10.20 -17.84
C GLU A 227 -7.79 11.51 -17.26
N TYR A 228 -6.63 11.50 -16.60
CA TYR A 228 -6.02 12.72 -16.11
C TYR A 228 -5.50 13.61 -17.22
N GLU A 229 -4.93 13.04 -18.29
CA GLU A 229 -4.55 13.78 -19.49
C GLU A 229 -5.77 14.45 -20.12
N ARG A 230 -6.87 13.71 -20.29
CA ARG A 230 -8.14 14.25 -20.78
C ARG A 230 -8.62 15.40 -19.91
N LEU A 231 -8.68 15.22 -18.59
CA LEU A 231 -9.08 16.29 -17.66
C LEU A 231 -8.13 17.49 -17.70
N GLN A 232 -6.84 17.27 -17.94
CA GLN A 232 -5.89 18.36 -18.08
C GLN A 232 -6.12 19.16 -19.37
N HIS A 233 -6.46 18.50 -20.47
CA HIS A 233 -6.89 19.18 -21.69
C HIS A 233 -8.17 20.00 -21.46
N GLU A 234 -9.16 19.46 -20.74
CA GLU A 234 -10.38 20.21 -20.39
C GLU A 234 -10.08 21.45 -19.54
N ARG A 235 -9.14 21.37 -18.58
CA ARG A 235 -8.71 22.55 -17.80
C ARG A 235 -8.10 23.61 -18.70
N VAL A 236 -7.21 23.22 -19.62
CA VAL A 236 -6.57 24.15 -20.56
C VAL A 236 -7.61 24.78 -21.49
N ALA A 237 -8.56 24.00 -21.99
CA ALA A 237 -9.64 24.48 -22.84
C ALA A 237 -10.50 25.52 -22.09
N ALA A 238 -11.03 25.17 -20.92
CA ALA A 238 -11.87 26.06 -20.11
C ALA A 238 -11.15 27.36 -19.74
N PHE A 239 -9.87 27.30 -19.36
CA PHE A 239 -9.10 28.50 -19.05
C PHE A 239 -8.81 29.35 -20.29
N THR A 240 -8.65 28.71 -21.46
CA THR A 240 -8.49 29.42 -22.73
C THR A 240 -9.77 30.13 -23.14
N GLU A 241 -10.92 29.47 -23.02
CA GLU A 241 -12.24 30.05 -23.26
C GLU A 241 -12.48 31.25 -22.36
N TYR A 242 -12.27 31.09 -21.05
CA TYR A 242 -12.39 32.18 -20.08
C TYR A 242 -11.49 33.37 -20.43
N ARG A 243 -10.22 33.12 -20.77
CA ARG A 243 -9.29 34.18 -21.18
C ARG A 243 -9.80 34.93 -22.42
N LEU A 244 -10.29 34.22 -23.43
CA LEU A 244 -10.83 34.83 -24.66
C LEU A 244 -12.11 35.63 -24.38
N ASP A 245 -12.96 35.15 -23.47
CA ASP A 245 -14.19 35.83 -23.07
C ASP A 245 -13.90 37.17 -22.37
N VAL A 246 -12.85 37.21 -21.53
CA VAL A 246 -12.35 38.45 -20.92
C VAL A 246 -11.72 39.38 -21.96
N GLU A 247 -10.85 38.86 -22.84
CA GLU A 247 -10.16 39.65 -23.86
C GLU A 247 -11.13 40.29 -24.87
N SER A 248 -12.25 39.61 -25.17
CA SER A 248 -13.30 40.11 -26.05
C SER A 248 -14.33 40.99 -25.36
N GLY A 249 -14.30 41.08 -24.02
CA GLY A 249 -15.26 41.85 -23.23
C GLY A 249 -16.63 41.18 -23.06
N ASN A 250 -16.77 39.91 -23.44
CA ASN A 250 -17.97 39.12 -23.23
C ASN A 250 -18.17 38.74 -21.75
N PHE A 251 -17.07 38.55 -21.02
CA PHE A 251 -17.08 38.34 -19.58
C PHE A 251 -16.39 39.49 -18.83
N PRO A 252 -16.99 40.00 -17.72
CA PRO A 252 -18.31 39.66 -17.20
C PRO A 252 -19.46 40.25 -18.04
N ALA A 253 -20.47 39.43 -18.34
CA ALA A 253 -21.76 39.90 -18.85
C ALA A 253 -22.59 40.59 -17.75
N GLU A 254 -23.66 41.31 -18.12
CA GLU A 254 -24.51 42.08 -17.19
C GLU A 254 -25.05 41.23 -16.02
N GLU A 255 -25.39 39.96 -16.26
CA GLU A 255 -25.87 39.04 -15.21
C GLU A 255 -24.82 38.73 -14.13
N HIS A 256 -23.54 38.91 -14.44
CA HIS A 256 -22.43 38.74 -13.50
C HIS A 256 -22.12 40.03 -12.72
N LEU A 257 -22.70 41.17 -13.12
CA LEU A 257 -22.45 42.47 -12.51
C LEU A 257 -23.45 42.75 -11.39
N VAL A 258 -22.95 43.34 -10.30
CA VAL A 258 -23.79 43.85 -9.21
C VAL A 258 -23.90 45.36 -9.37
N PRO A 259 -25.06 45.91 -9.79
CA PRO A 259 -25.19 47.34 -10.02
C PRO A 259 -25.29 48.12 -8.70
N MET A 260 -24.72 49.33 -8.68
CA MET A 260 -24.95 50.30 -7.61
C MET A 260 -26.33 50.96 -7.77
N LYS A 261 -27.01 51.26 -6.65
CA LYS A 261 -28.26 52.02 -6.71
C LYS A 261 -28.01 53.42 -7.32
N PRO A 262 -28.93 53.93 -8.15
CA PRO A 262 -28.79 55.28 -8.70
C PRO A 262 -28.63 56.34 -7.59
N GLY A 263 -27.59 57.17 -7.69
CA GLY A 263 -27.34 58.30 -6.78
C GLY A 263 -26.48 57.98 -5.54
N GLU A 264 -26.00 56.75 -5.39
CA GLU A 264 -25.11 56.35 -4.28
C GLU A 264 -23.61 56.43 -4.65
N TRP A 265 -23.26 56.93 -5.85
CA TRP A 265 -21.87 57.06 -6.32
C TRP A 265 -21.14 58.28 -5.74
#